data_AF-A0A3M7QFQ0-F1
#
_entry.id   AF-A0A3M7QFQ0-F1
#
_cell.length_a   1.000
_cell.length_b   1.000
_cell.length_c   1.000
_cell.angle_alpha   90.00
_cell.angle_beta   90.00
_cell.angle_gamma   90.00
#
_symmetry.space_group_name_H-M   'P 1'
#
loop_
_entity.id
_entity.type
_entity.pdbx_description
1 polymer ?
#
loop_
_entity_poly.entity_id
_entity_poly.type
_entity_poly.pdbx_seq_one_letter_code
_entity_poly.pdbx_strand_id
1 'polypeptide(L)'
;KNQRPNVGCRELIRLNASKILPGILNDISDWVEATRIKSIQLLYIMIWQAEKNTTQHLETALQTLFKASNENVHIIQDYIFNCSRLIGVFTDADLCLPVAFKTVKKLNSINSGAINLLNGLLVGCGIDKITPNLGLECLELLEDICKTYDNKLNQKALNCCATIAQLIQKENSEPDSEKKNKLEYILFKVLSTISALAEEEELKMKAKEVVKNINETKIQSLTAKFLNELKCNCESWTDNAFEPNIFCFLLKEQEVSEKILQDIMTILKKCLNPSKDVKMRTKFLLMIPEVFSSICKSSDKTILETCLEDILNEMIIPNIVWKAGRSAGALRMTACASLVLLMKSEAIKTINLSDQSIDKLLKMMLSSLDDDNKSTRLYVSRVFIIILNNYGKSLEKDQLHKFYPEFIKRLDDQSEEIRVEILKIFYLYFSCLNQNYDKILYQAHLQVIYENLLLYLDDTNEDFQLKILDILKHGSILNPELLIQEIKKVKEKHRNKKLCEDLEMCCQKNIETNF
;
A
#
# COMPACT_ATOMS: atom_id res chain seq x y z
N LYS A 1 -2.21 34.74 -34.80
CA LYS A 1 -1.09 35.08 -35.72
C LYS A 1 -0.16 36.04 -34.99
N ASN A 2 0.93 35.56 -34.39
CA ASN A 2 1.89 36.44 -33.73
C ASN A 2 3.00 36.80 -34.73
N GLN A 3 2.86 37.95 -35.39
CA GLN A 3 3.94 38.51 -36.20
C GLN A 3 5.07 38.94 -35.29
N ARG A 4 6.32 38.69 -35.70
CA ARG A 4 7.52 39.13 -34.99
C ARG A 4 7.46 40.66 -34.82
N PRO A 5 7.80 41.22 -33.65
CA PRO A 5 7.71 42.65 -33.46
C PRO A 5 8.63 43.46 -34.38
N ASN A 6 8.17 44.65 -34.76
CA ASN A 6 8.95 45.55 -35.60
C ASN A 6 10.23 46.01 -34.88
N VAL A 7 11.22 46.45 -35.66
CA VAL A 7 12.54 46.84 -35.14
C VAL A 7 12.44 47.98 -34.11
N GLY A 8 11.56 48.95 -34.33
CA GLY A 8 11.39 50.10 -33.43
C GLY A 8 10.93 49.71 -32.02
N CYS A 9 9.95 48.83 -31.89
CA CYS A 9 9.47 48.33 -30.60
C CYS A 9 10.56 47.54 -29.86
N ARG A 10 11.31 46.70 -30.58
CA ARG A 10 12.42 45.93 -30.00
C ARG A 10 13.52 46.85 -29.49
N GLU A 11 13.88 47.87 -30.25
CA GLU A 11 14.90 48.85 -29.87
C GLU A 11 14.47 49.70 -28.66
N LEU A 12 13.19 50.09 -28.60
CA LEU A 12 12.65 50.84 -27.46
C LEU A 12 12.74 50.02 -26.17
N ILE A 13 12.37 48.73 -26.21
CA ILE A 13 12.49 47.84 -25.06
C ILE A 13 13.97 47.62 -24.70
N ARG A 14 14.84 47.39 -25.68
CA ARG A 14 16.28 47.23 -25.45
C ARG A 14 16.89 48.38 -24.65
N LEU A 15 16.49 49.62 -24.94
CA LEU A 15 17.03 50.81 -24.28
C LEU A 15 16.43 51.10 -22.90
N ASN A 16 15.24 50.55 -22.60
CA ASN A 16 14.47 50.94 -21.42
C ASN A 16 14.07 49.78 -20.50
N ALA A 17 14.35 48.52 -20.85
CA ALA A 17 13.95 47.36 -20.06
C ALA A 17 14.47 47.41 -18.61
N SER A 18 15.71 47.86 -18.39
CA SER A 18 16.28 48.05 -17.04
C SER A 18 15.54 49.08 -16.19
N LYS A 19 14.83 50.04 -16.81
CA LYS A 19 14.05 51.07 -16.11
C LYS A 19 12.62 50.60 -15.80
N ILE A 20 12.05 49.76 -16.65
CA ILE A 20 10.67 49.30 -16.54
C ILE A 20 10.57 48.06 -15.62
N LEU A 21 11.52 47.14 -15.73
CA LEU A 21 11.48 45.85 -15.05
C LEU A 21 11.41 45.95 -13.51
N PRO A 22 12.10 46.90 -12.84
CA PRO A 22 11.94 47.10 -11.40
C PRO A 22 10.51 47.47 -10.99
N GLY A 23 9.80 48.26 -11.80
CA GLY A 23 8.40 48.59 -11.56
C GLY A 23 7.50 47.35 -11.63
N ILE A 24 7.68 46.52 -12.65
CA ILE A 24 6.95 45.26 -12.80
C ILE A 24 7.21 44.32 -11.62
N LEU A 25 8.47 44.21 -11.17
CA LEU A 25 8.85 43.38 -10.02
C LEU A 25 8.18 43.84 -8.70
N ASN A 26 7.89 45.13 -8.56
CA ASN A 26 7.13 45.65 -7.44
C ASN A 26 5.64 45.32 -7.61
N ASP A 27 5.07 45.65 -8.77
CA ASP A 27 3.64 45.56 -9.05
C ASP A 27 3.12 44.12 -9.16
N ILE A 28 4.00 43.14 -9.41
CA ILE A 28 3.62 41.71 -9.41
C ILE A 28 3.21 41.20 -8.03
N SER A 29 3.52 41.95 -6.97
CA SER A 29 3.11 41.66 -5.60
C SER A 29 2.15 42.70 -5.03
N ASP A 30 1.55 43.51 -5.91
CA ASP A 30 0.53 44.48 -5.50
C ASP A 30 -0.70 43.75 -4.94
N TRP A 31 -1.37 44.35 -3.95
CA TRP A 31 -2.54 43.75 -3.33
C TRP A 31 -3.75 43.67 -4.29
N VAL A 32 -3.80 44.52 -5.32
CA VAL A 32 -4.84 44.52 -6.36
C VAL A 32 -4.55 43.48 -7.44
N GLU A 33 -5.45 42.51 -7.60
CA GLU A 33 -5.30 41.42 -8.57
C GLU A 33 -5.16 41.92 -10.02
N ALA A 34 -5.96 42.91 -10.42
CA ALA A 34 -5.91 43.49 -11.76
C ALA A 34 -4.52 44.08 -12.08
N THR A 35 -3.87 44.71 -11.10
CA THR A 35 -2.51 45.22 -11.22
C THR A 35 -1.54 44.08 -11.46
N ARG A 36 -1.58 43.02 -10.63
CA ARG A 36 -0.71 41.84 -10.81
C ARG A 36 -0.88 41.18 -12.19
N ILE A 37 -2.12 41.03 -12.67
CA ILE A 37 -2.43 40.50 -14.00
C ILE A 37 -1.83 41.39 -15.09
N LYS A 38 -1.98 42.71 -15.00
CA LYS A 38 -1.42 43.64 -16.00
C LYS A 38 0.11 43.65 -15.97
N SER A 39 0.72 43.52 -14.80
CA SER A 39 2.17 43.44 -14.64
C SER A 39 2.76 42.19 -15.28
N ILE A 40 2.16 41.01 -15.07
CA ILE A 40 2.66 39.78 -15.73
C ILE A 40 2.41 39.80 -17.24
N GLN A 41 1.30 40.38 -17.70
CA GLN A 41 1.03 40.60 -19.13
C GLN A 41 2.08 41.54 -19.76
N LEU A 42 2.45 42.61 -19.06
CA LEU A 42 3.48 43.53 -19.50
C LEU A 42 4.85 42.85 -19.56
N LEU A 43 5.18 42.04 -18.55
CA LEU A 43 6.42 41.24 -18.54
C LEU A 43 6.50 40.32 -19.77
N TYR A 44 5.41 39.63 -20.09
CA TYR A 44 5.33 38.78 -21.28
C TYR A 44 5.64 39.55 -22.57
N ILE A 45 5.00 40.72 -22.74
CA ILE A 45 5.24 41.59 -23.90
C ILE A 45 6.69 42.06 -23.92
N MET A 46 7.25 42.45 -22.78
CA MET A 46 8.64 42.89 -22.69
C MET A 46 9.63 41.78 -23.10
N ILE A 47 9.46 40.55 -22.60
CA ILE A 47 10.33 39.42 -22.97
C ILE A 47 10.21 39.13 -24.47
N TRP A 48 8.98 39.13 -25.00
CA TRP A 48 8.73 38.91 -26.43
C TRP A 48 9.43 39.95 -27.32
N GLN A 49 9.45 41.21 -26.88
CA GLN A 49 10.08 42.32 -27.59
C GLN A 49 11.60 42.38 -27.40
N ALA A 50 12.09 41.99 -26.23
CA ALA A 50 13.52 41.97 -25.93
C ALA A 50 14.23 40.87 -26.74
N GLU A 51 13.55 39.77 -27.09
CA GLU A 51 14.14 38.63 -27.78
C GLU A 51 15.44 38.20 -27.07
N LYS A 52 16.56 38.08 -27.81
CA LYS A 52 17.88 37.71 -27.26
C LYS A 52 18.43 38.69 -26.22
N ASN A 53 17.96 39.94 -26.19
CA ASN A 53 18.37 40.90 -25.16
C ASN A 53 17.79 40.56 -23.78
N THR A 54 16.84 39.63 -23.70
CA THR A 54 16.36 39.06 -22.43
C THR A 54 17.50 38.53 -21.57
N THR A 55 18.58 38.01 -22.16
CA THR A 55 19.76 37.52 -21.43
C THR A 55 20.33 38.56 -20.45
N GLN A 56 20.31 39.85 -20.80
CA GLN A 56 20.81 40.94 -19.94
C GLN A 56 19.95 41.18 -18.70
N HIS A 57 18.70 40.72 -18.73
CA HIS A 57 17.72 40.90 -17.66
C HIS A 57 17.23 39.57 -17.09
N LEU A 58 17.92 38.48 -17.41
CA LEU A 58 17.50 37.11 -17.09
C LEU A 58 17.25 36.92 -15.60
N GLU A 59 18.18 37.34 -14.76
CA GLU A 59 18.07 37.17 -13.31
C GLU A 59 16.86 37.92 -12.75
N THR A 60 16.68 39.20 -13.09
CA THR A 60 15.54 40.00 -12.63
C THR A 60 14.21 39.49 -13.19
N ALA A 61 14.18 39.03 -14.44
CA ALA A 61 12.98 38.45 -15.04
C ALA A 61 12.59 37.13 -14.33
N LEU A 62 13.54 36.24 -14.09
CA LEU A 62 13.29 35.00 -13.34
C LEU A 62 12.88 35.29 -11.90
N GLN A 63 13.54 36.23 -11.22
CA GLN A 63 13.14 36.67 -9.87
C GLN A 63 11.69 37.17 -9.84
N THR A 64 11.28 37.95 -10.85
CA THR A 64 9.90 38.44 -10.99
C THR A 64 8.91 37.29 -11.15
N LEU A 65 9.22 36.31 -12.00
CA LEU A 65 8.39 35.14 -12.23
C LEU A 65 8.31 34.22 -11.00
N PHE A 66 9.43 33.99 -10.31
CA PHE A 66 9.44 33.20 -9.06
C PHE A 66 8.66 33.91 -7.95
N LYS A 67 8.70 35.23 -7.88
CA LYS A 67 7.86 36.00 -6.94
C LYS A 67 6.38 35.83 -7.25
N ALA A 68 6.00 35.86 -8.53
CA ALA A 68 4.64 35.62 -9.00
C ALA A 68 4.15 34.17 -8.82
N SER A 69 5.07 33.21 -8.66
CA SER A 69 4.74 31.78 -8.64
C SER A 69 3.81 31.34 -7.51
N ASN A 70 3.80 32.08 -6.40
CA ASN A 70 2.92 31.85 -5.25
C ASN A 70 1.44 32.23 -5.50
N GLU A 71 1.13 32.86 -6.63
CA GLU A 71 -0.23 33.31 -6.95
C GLU A 71 -1.12 32.15 -7.40
N ASN A 72 -2.36 32.09 -6.92
CA ASN A 72 -3.32 31.04 -7.31
C ASN A 72 -4.23 31.44 -8.49
N VAL A 73 -4.00 32.60 -9.10
CA VAL A 73 -4.81 33.10 -10.22
C VAL A 73 -4.39 32.39 -11.52
N HIS A 74 -5.32 31.68 -12.15
CA HIS A 74 -5.06 30.86 -13.34
C HIS A 74 -4.38 31.66 -14.47
N ILE A 75 -4.88 32.86 -14.76
CA ILE A 75 -4.30 33.74 -15.80
C ILE A 75 -2.82 34.05 -15.50
N ILE A 76 -2.49 34.33 -14.23
CA ILE A 76 -1.10 34.61 -13.84
C ILE A 76 -0.23 33.36 -14.06
N GLN A 77 -0.72 32.17 -13.69
CA GLN A 77 -0.02 30.91 -13.92
C GLN A 77 0.22 30.59 -15.40
N ASP A 78 -0.74 30.90 -16.27
CA ASP A 78 -0.58 30.78 -17.73
C ASP A 78 0.51 31.73 -18.24
N TYR A 79 0.52 32.98 -17.78
CA TYR A 79 1.54 33.95 -18.17
C TYR A 79 2.91 33.62 -17.60
N ILE A 80 3.02 33.03 -16.40
CA ILE A 80 4.28 32.52 -15.85
C ILE A 80 4.87 31.47 -16.77
N PHE A 81 4.07 30.48 -17.17
CA PHE A 81 4.51 29.45 -18.12
C PHE A 81 4.91 30.06 -19.48
N ASN A 82 4.11 30.98 -20.00
CA ASN A 82 4.40 31.59 -21.30
C ASN A 82 5.66 32.48 -21.27
N CYS A 83 5.86 33.26 -20.20
CA CYS A 83 7.08 34.08 -20.02
C CYS A 83 8.32 33.20 -19.90
N SER A 84 8.27 32.18 -19.04
CA SER A 84 9.39 31.23 -18.87
C SER A 84 9.71 30.49 -20.17
N ARG A 85 8.69 30.08 -20.93
CA ARG A 85 8.89 29.50 -22.27
C ARG A 85 9.57 30.47 -23.22
N LEU A 86 9.16 31.74 -23.27
CA LEU A 86 9.83 32.74 -24.11
C LEU A 86 11.27 33.00 -23.68
N ILE A 87 11.55 33.05 -22.37
CA ILE A 87 12.93 33.14 -21.87
C ILE A 87 13.74 31.98 -22.41
N GLY A 88 13.28 30.74 -22.24
CA GLY A 88 13.97 29.55 -22.76
C GLY A 88 14.22 29.58 -24.27
N VAL A 89 13.27 30.14 -25.06
CA VAL A 89 13.45 30.29 -26.52
C VAL A 89 14.60 31.24 -26.86
N PHE A 90 14.70 32.36 -26.13
CA PHE A 90 15.61 33.46 -26.46
C PHE A 90 16.96 33.41 -25.75
N THR A 91 17.11 32.59 -24.70
CA THR A 91 18.35 32.44 -23.93
C THR A 91 18.92 31.03 -24.06
N ASP A 92 20.23 30.88 -23.85
CA ASP A 92 20.87 29.56 -23.86
C ASP A 92 20.51 28.75 -22.61
N ALA A 93 20.33 27.44 -22.79
CA ALA A 93 19.94 26.52 -21.71
C ALA A 93 20.96 26.51 -20.55
N ASP A 94 22.25 26.57 -20.88
CA ASP A 94 23.36 26.66 -19.91
C ASP A 94 23.38 27.96 -19.11
N LEU A 95 22.60 28.98 -19.51
CA LEU A 95 22.47 30.23 -18.77
C LEU A 95 21.19 30.26 -17.92
N CYS A 96 20.03 29.94 -18.50
CA CYS A 96 18.76 30.10 -17.80
C CYS A 96 18.43 28.98 -16.82
N LEU A 97 18.74 27.72 -17.15
CA LEU A 97 18.36 26.58 -16.30
C LEU A 97 19.15 26.56 -14.98
N PRO A 98 20.49 26.76 -14.95
CA PRO A 98 21.22 26.80 -13.68
C PRO A 98 20.74 27.90 -12.72
N VAL A 99 20.37 29.07 -13.25
CA VAL A 99 19.80 30.17 -12.45
C VAL A 99 18.45 29.76 -11.85
N ALA A 100 17.60 29.10 -12.65
CA ALA A 100 16.32 28.59 -12.18
C ALA A 100 16.49 27.48 -11.12
N PHE A 101 17.34 26.48 -11.35
CA PHE A 101 17.62 25.40 -10.40
C PHE A 101 18.13 25.95 -9.06
N LYS A 102 19.11 26.87 -9.10
CA LYS A 102 19.63 27.54 -7.91
C LYS A 102 18.57 28.33 -7.16
N THR A 103 17.62 28.93 -7.88
CA THR A 103 16.52 29.68 -7.27
C THR A 103 15.54 28.73 -6.58
N VAL A 104 15.10 27.66 -7.25
CA VAL A 104 14.20 26.65 -6.66
C VAL A 104 14.83 26.01 -5.43
N LYS A 105 16.12 25.63 -5.47
CA LYS A 105 16.86 25.08 -4.32
C LYS A 105 16.90 26.02 -3.10
N LYS A 106 16.72 27.32 -3.29
CA LYS A 106 16.74 28.34 -2.22
C LYS A 106 15.35 28.73 -1.71
N LEU A 107 14.27 28.25 -2.35
CA LEU A 107 12.92 28.57 -1.90
C LEU A 107 12.63 27.87 -0.57
N ASN A 108 12.11 28.60 0.40
CA ASN A 108 11.69 28.04 1.69
C ASN A 108 10.50 27.08 1.57
N SER A 109 9.63 27.33 0.58
CA SER A 109 8.47 26.49 0.25
C SER A 109 8.32 26.44 -1.25
N ILE A 110 8.30 25.22 -1.80
CA ILE A 110 8.18 24.99 -3.24
C ILE A 110 6.71 24.87 -3.60
N ASN A 111 6.25 25.69 -4.53
CA ASN A 111 4.88 25.70 -5.02
C ASN A 111 4.80 25.18 -6.47
N SER A 112 3.59 24.83 -6.91
CA SER A 112 3.36 24.33 -8.27
C SER A 112 3.70 25.36 -9.37
N GLY A 113 3.54 26.66 -9.12
CA GLY A 113 3.90 27.71 -10.06
C GLY A 113 5.40 27.80 -10.35
N ALA A 114 6.26 27.56 -9.35
CA ALA A 114 7.71 27.58 -9.49
C ALA A 114 8.19 26.40 -10.36
N ILE A 115 7.54 25.24 -10.22
CA ILE A 115 7.81 24.08 -11.08
C ILE A 115 7.20 24.26 -12.47
N ASN A 116 6.05 24.92 -12.58
CA ASN A 116 5.44 25.28 -13.87
C ASN A 116 6.33 26.26 -14.66
N LEU A 117 6.99 27.20 -13.97
CA LEU A 117 8.01 28.07 -14.55
C LEU A 117 9.20 27.26 -15.07
N LEU A 118 9.71 26.32 -14.27
CA LEU A 118 10.81 25.45 -14.69
C LEU A 118 10.45 24.63 -15.93
N ASN A 119 9.25 24.06 -15.95
CA ASN A 119 8.71 23.37 -17.12
C ASN A 119 8.65 24.28 -18.35
N GLY A 120 8.20 25.53 -18.18
CA GLY A 120 8.18 26.51 -19.26
C GLY A 120 9.57 26.77 -19.84
N LEU A 121 10.59 26.94 -18.99
CA LEU A 121 11.98 27.10 -19.43
C LEU A 121 12.45 25.88 -20.24
N LEU A 122 12.25 24.65 -19.73
CA LEU A 122 12.64 23.42 -20.41
C LEU A 122 12.00 23.32 -21.80
N VAL A 123 10.68 23.51 -21.88
CA VAL A 123 9.94 23.52 -23.15
C VAL A 123 10.45 24.62 -24.09
N GLY A 124 10.78 25.80 -23.54
CA GLY A 124 11.26 26.95 -24.30
C GLY A 124 12.66 26.76 -24.89
N CYS A 125 13.60 26.22 -24.11
CA CYS A 125 14.96 25.91 -24.56
C CYS A 125 14.95 24.97 -25.77
N GLY A 126 13.96 24.06 -25.81
CA GLY A 126 13.87 23.01 -26.80
C GLY A 126 14.86 21.89 -26.51
N ILE A 127 14.45 20.67 -26.84
CA ILE A 127 15.18 19.47 -26.45
C ILE A 127 16.61 19.42 -27.01
N ASP A 128 16.84 20.05 -28.16
CA ASP A 128 18.14 20.08 -28.82
C ASP A 128 19.22 20.86 -28.07
N LYS A 129 18.81 21.78 -27.19
CA LYS A 129 19.73 22.62 -26.41
C LYS A 129 19.92 22.14 -24.97
N ILE A 130 19.13 21.18 -24.51
CA ILE A 130 19.23 20.67 -23.15
C ILE A 130 20.26 19.55 -23.12
N THR A 131 21.35 19.75 -22.39
CA THR A 131 22.37 18.72 -22.20
C THR A 131 21.92 17.68 -21.17
N PRO A 132 22.45 16.44 -21.21
CA PRO A 132 22.19 15.43 -20.17
C PRO A 132 22.49 15.90 -18.76
N ASN A 133 23.51 16.74 -18.57
CA ASN A 133 23.86 17.29 -17.26
C ASN A 133 22.73 18.20 -16.72
N LEU A 134 22.14 19.04 -17.59
CA LEU A 134 21.02 19.91 -17.21
C LEU A 134 19.75 19.10 -16.95
N GLY A 135 19.50 18.07 -17.76
CA GLY A 135 18.41 17.12 -17.52
C GLY A 135 18.57 16.41 -16.18
N LEU A 136 19.78 15.95 -15.86
CA LEU A 136 20.09 15.28 -14.61
C LEU A 136 19.91 16.19 -13.40
N GLU A 137 20.42 17.43 -13.45
CA GLU A 137 20.25 18.38 -12.36
C GLU A 137 18.77 18.73 -12.13
N CYS A 138 17.97 18.81 -13.20
CA CYS A 138 16.53 18.99 -13.08
C CYS A 138 15.86 17.80 -12.38
N LEU A 139 16.20 16.57 -12.74
CA LEU A 139 15.61 15.38 -12.13
C LEU A 139 16.03 15.20 -10.67
N GLU A 140 17.31 15.43 -10.35
CA GLU A 140 17.81 15.43 -8.97
C GLU A 140 17.08 16.46 -8.10
N LEU A 141 16.75 17.63 -8.66
CA LEU A 141 15.91 18.62 -7.98
C LEU A 141 14.48 18.12 -7.76
N LEU A 142 13.88 17.45 -8.75
CA LEU A 142 12.50 16.96 -8.67
C LEU A 142 12.32 15.75 -7.75
N GLU A 143 13.39 14.97 -7.53
CA GLU A 143 13.38 13.77 -6.69
C GLU A 143 12.85 14.04 -5.27
N ASP A 144 13.25 15.15 -4.65
CA ASP A 144 12.74 15.53 -3.34
C ASP A 144 11.40 16.29 -3.41
N ILE A 145 11.18 17.05 -4.49
CA ILE A 145 9.97 17.88 -4.67
C ILE A 145 8.72 17.03 -4.88
N CYS A 146 8.85 15.89 -5.57
CA CYS A 146 7.73 14.99 -5.86
C CYS A 146 7.30 14.11 -4.67
N LYS A 147 8.03 14.16 -3.54
CA LYS A 147 7.64 13.48 -2.29
C LYS A 147 6.55 14.27 -1.57
N THR A 148 5.37 14.32 -2.18
CA THR A 148 4.20 15.06 -1.70
C THR A 148 2.91 14.41 -2.17
N TYR A 149 1.82 14.66 -1.44
CA TYR A 149 0.45 14.33 -1.85
C TYR A 149 -0.21 15.48 -2.65
N ASP A 150 0.48 16.60 -2.89
CA ASP A 150 -0.04 17.70 -3.72
C ASP A 150 -0.04 17.33 -5.22
N ASN A 151 -1.21 16.94 -5.74
CA ASN A 151 -1.39 16.60 -7.15
C ASN A 151 -1.03 17.75 -8.11
N LYS A 152 -1.23 19.02 -7.73
CA LYS A 152 -0.86 20.15 -8.60
C LYS A 152 0.65 20.24 -8.73
N LEU A 153 1.39 20.09 -7.62
CA LEU A 153 2.85 20.08 -7.65
C LEU A 153 3.38 18.88 -8.45
N ASN A 154 2.85 17.68 -8.18
CA ASN A 154 3.22 16.46 -8.90
C ASN A 154 2.89 16.52 -10.40
N GLN A 155 1.77 17.13 -10.80
CA GLN A 155 1.44 17.35 -12.22
C GLN A 155 2.46 18.26 -12.91
N LYS A 156 2.95 19.31 -12.23
CA LYS A 156 3.99 20.19 -12.82
C LYS A 156 5.35 19.50 -12.88
N ALA A 157 5.71 18.73 -11.85
CA ALA A 157 6.91 17.90 -11.87
C ALA A 157 6.87 16.86 -13.01
N LEU A 158 5.72 16.21 -13.21
CA LEU A 158 5.50 15.26 -14.30
C LEU A 158 5.72 15.91 -15.68
N ASN A 159 5.27 17.15 -15.88
CA ASN A 159 5.48 17.85 -17.15
C ASN A 159 6.97 18.10 -17.43
N CYS A 160 7.76 18.45 -16.41
CA CYS A 160 9.22 18.54 -16.53
C CYS A 160 9.80 17.17 -16.91
N CYS A 161 9.40 16.10 -16.22
CA CYS A 161 9.84 14.74 -16.50
C CYS A 161 9.50 14.30 -17.93
N ALA A 162 8.32 14.66 -18.46
CA ALA A 162 7.92 14.36 -19.83
C ALA A 162 8.85 15.04 -20.85
N THR A 163 9.27 16.28 -20.59
CA THR A 163 10.24 16.99 -21.46
C THR A 163 11.61 16.30 -21.42
N ILE A 164 12.07 15.87 -20.23
CA ILE A 164 13.36 15.18 -20.08
C ILE A 164 13.31 13.75 -20.65
N ALA A 165 12.17 13.07 -20.61
CA ALA A 165 12.00 11.76 -21.22
C ALA A 165 12.19 11.81 -22.75
N GLN A 166 11.78 12.91 -23.40
CA GLN A 166 12.05 13.13 -24.83
C GLN A 166 13.56 13.27 -25.11
N LEU A 167 14.35 13.80 -24.17
CA LEU A 167 15.81 13.89 -24.29
C LEU A 167 16.42 12.49 -24.36
N ILE A 168 16.02 11.62 -23.43
CA ILE A 168 16.49 10.24 -23.36
C ILE A 168 16.16 9.48 -24.65
N GLN A 169 14.96 9.66 -25.19
CA GLN A 169 14.56 9.02 -26.45
C GLN A 169 15.43 9.43 -27.63
N LYS A 170 15.84 10.70 -27.69
CA LYS A 170 16.77 11.18 -28.73
C LYS A 170 18.15 10.53 -28.61
N GLU A 171 18.65 10.37 -27.39
CA GLU A 171 19.96 9.74 -27.10
C GLU A 171 19.96 8.22 -27.22
N ASN A 172 18.83 7.57 -27.52
CA ASN A 172 18.76 6.13 -27.77
C ASN A 172 19.50 5.67 -29.04
N SER A 173 19.98 6.61 -29.85
CA SER A 173 20.86 6.34 -30.99
C SER A 173 22.34 6.23 -30.62
N GLU A 174 22.73 6.57 -29.39
CA GLU A 174 24.11 6.51 -28.88
C GLU A 174 24.30 5.34 -27.89
N PRO A 175 25.52 4.77 -27.79
CA PRO A 175 25.83 3.71 -26.83
C PRO A 175 25.56 4.16 -25.38
N ASP A 176 25.13 3.21 -24.54
CA ASP A 176 24.77 3.48 -23.15
C ASP A 176 25.95 4.09 -22.37
N SER A 177 25.88 5.40 -22.11
CA SER A 177 26.80 6.10 -21.24
C SER A 177 26.37 5.99 -19.78
N GLU A 178 27.34 6.05 -18.85
CA GLU A 178 27.05 6.07 -17.41
C GLU A 178 26.06 7.19 -17.03
N LYS A 179 26.18 8.34 -17.70
CA LYS A 179 25.31 9.50 -17.50
C LYS A 179 23.87 9.22 -17.94
N LYS A 180 23.69 8.60 -19.11
CA LYS A 180 22.37 8.22 -19.62
C LYS A 180 21.68 7.24 -18.66
N ASN A 181 22.41 6.23 -18.18
CA ASN A 181 21.90 5.27 -17.20
C ASN A 181 21.51 5.95 -15.87
N LYS A 182 22.29 6.95 -15.41
CA LYS A 182 21.93 7.74 -14.23
C LYS A 182 20.67 8.58 -14.48
N LEU A 183 20.57 9.22 -15.64
CA LEU A 183 19.42 10.03 -16.04
C LEU A 183 18.12 9.19 -16.10
N GLU A 184 18.16 8.03 -16.77
CA GLU A 184 17.05 7.07 -16.82
C GLU A 184 16.64 6.61 -15.42
N TYR A 185 17.60 6.35 -14.55
CA TYR A 185 17.32 5.90 -13.19
C TYR A 185 16.60 6.95 -12.35
N ILE A 186 17.08 8.20 -12.34
CA ILE A 186 16.43 9.26 -11.56
C ILE A 186 15.07 9.60 -12.17
N LEU A 187 14.93 9.58 -13.50
CA LEU A 187 13.62 9.76 -14.15
C LEU A 187 12.63 8.69 -13.68
N PHE A 188 13.02 7.42 -13.71
CA PHE A 188 12.21 6.30 -13.23
C PHE A 188 11.82 6.48 -11.76
N LYS A 189 12.78 6.90 -10.92
CA LYS A 189 12.56 7.15 -9.49
C LYS A 189 11.52 8.24 -9.23
N VAL A 190 11.64 9.38 -9.92
CA VAL A 190 10.71 10.52 -9.81
C VAL A 190 9.31 10.11 -10.30
N LEU A 191 9.21 9.47 -11.46
CA LEU A 191 7.92 9.02 -12.02
C LEU A 191 7.23 7.99 -11.13
N SER A 192 7.98 7.02 -10.61
CA SER A 192 7.46 6.02 -9.67
C SER A 192 6.98 6.67 -8.37
N THR A 193 7.69 7.69 -7.88
CA THR A 193 7.28 8.45 -6.69
C THR A 193 5.99 9.21 -6.95
N ILE A 194 5.86 9.89 -8.09
CA ILE A 194 4.62 10.57 -8.50
C ILE A 194 3.46 9.56 -8.59
N SER A 195 3.65 8.42 -9.26
CA SER A 195 2.60 7.40 -9.37
C SER A 195 2.20 6.78 -8.03
N ALA A 196 3.14 6.67 -7.08
CA ALA A 196 2.88 6.12 -5.76
C ALA A 196 2.14 7.08 -4.81
N LEU A 197 2.30 8.39 -5.00
CA LEU A 197 1.78 9.42 -4.10
C LEU A 197 0.62 10.23 -4.67
N ALA A 198 0.40 10.20 -5.98
CA ALA A 198 -0.74 10.84 -6.61
C ALA A 198 -2.06 10.22 -6.12
N GLU A 199 -3.03 11.06 -5.77
CA GLU A 199 -4.40 10.60 -5.45
C GLU A 199 -5.22 10.42 -6.73
N GLU A 200 -5.00 11.30 -7.72
CA GLU A 200 -5.71 11.29 -9.00
C GLU A 200 -5.22 10.16 -9.91
N GLU A 201 -6.14 9.29 -10.32
CA GLU A 201 -5.81 8.16 -11.19
C GLU A 201 -5.30 8.60 -12.58
N GLU A 202 -5.82 9.71 -13.09
CA GLU A 202 -5.35 10.30 -14.35
C GLU A 202 -3.85 10.68 -14.28
N LEU A 203 -3.41 11.25 -13.15
CA LEU A 203 -2.02 11.63 -12.93
C LEU A 203 -1.11 10.39 -12.87
N LYS A 204 -1.55 9.33 -12.18
CA LYS A 204 -0.81 8.05 -12.15
C LYS A 204 -0.65 7.47 -13.54
N MET A 205 -1.72 7.47 -14.34
CA MET A 205 -1.72 6.93 -15.70
C MET A 205 -0.76 7.70 -16.61
N LYS A 206 -0.77 9.04 -16.56
CA LYS A 206 0.18 9.86 -17.33
C LYS A 206 1.63 9.62 -16.90
N ALA A 207 1.90 9.50 -15.60
CA ALA A 207 3.24 9.17 -15.12
C ALA A 207 3.74 7.81 -15.64
N LYS A 208 2.87 6.79 -15.62
CA LYS A 208 3.16 5.47 -16.21
C LYS A 208 3.38 5.54 -17.72
N GLU A 209 2.64 6.37 -18.43
CA GLU A 209 2.85 6.59 -19.87
C GLU A 209 4.23 7.18 -20.15
N VAL A 210 4.69 8.14 -19.34
CA VAL A 210 6.05 8.70 -19.47
C VAL A 210 7.13 7.66 -19.15
N VAL A 211 6.89 6.72 -18.23
CA VAL A 211 7.84 5.62 -17.93
C VAL A 211 8.09 4.75 -19.17
N LYS A 212 7.11 4.58 -20.07
CA LYS A 212 7.29 3.81 -21.32
C LYS A 212 8.34 4.39 -22.27
N ASN A 213 8.77 5.63 -22.04
CA ASN A 213 9.87 6.24 -22.79
C ASN A 213 11.24 5.67 -22.37
N ILE A 214 11.30 4.99 -21.21
CA ILE A 214 12.46 4.21 -20.76
C ILE A 214 12.36 2.80 -21.36
N ASN A 215 13.50 2.23 -21.76
CA ASN A 215 13.53 0.88 -22.32
C ASN A 215 12.94 -0.15 -21.34
N GLU A 216 11.91 -0.89 -21.77
CA GLU A 216 11.20 -1.88 -20.95
C GLU A 216 12.15 -2.92 -20.32
N THR A 217 13.19 -3.32 -21.05
CA THR A 217 14.19 -4.29 -20.55
C THR A 217 14.99 -3.77 -19.36
N LYS A 218 15.12 -2.44 -19.20
CA LYS A 218 15.82 -1.81 -18.07
C LYS A 218 14.92 -1.68 -16.84
N ILE A 219 13.59 -1.63 -16.98
CA ILE A 219 12.67 -1.31 -15.87
C ILE A 219 12.86 -2.25 -14.68
N GLN A 220 13.04 -3.55 -14.92
CA GLN A 220 13.28 -4.52 -13.85
C GLN A 220 14.58 -4.23 -13.08
N SER A 221 15.65 -3.86 -13.79
CA SER A 221 16.94 -3.49 -13.17
C SER A 221 16.85 -2.19 -12.39
N LEU A 222 16.11 -1.19 -12.88
CA LEU A 222 15.88 0.08 -12.21
C LEU A 222 15.02 -0.11 -10.94
N THR A 223 14.02 -0.98 -11.02
CA THR A 223 13.18 -1.38 -9.88
C THR A 223 14.02 -2.04 -8.79
N ALA A 224 14.86 -3.01 -9.15
CA ALA A 224 15.77 -3.65 -8.20
C ALA A 224 16.75 -2.65 -7.56
N LYS A 225 17.28 -1.71 -8.34
CA LYS A 225 18.16 -0.65 -7.82
C LYS A 225 17.42 0.26 -6.83
N PHE A 226 16.20 0.69 -7.15
CA PHE A 226 15.41 1.56 -6.28
C PHE A 226 14.99 0.83 -5.00
N LEU A 227 14.55 -0.42 -5.09
CA LEU A 227 14.24 -1.24 -3.91
C LEU A 227 15.45 -1.44 -3.00
N ASN A 228 16.65 -1.61 -3.55
CA ASN A 228 17.86 -1.69 -2.74
C ASN A 228 18.15 -0.37 -1.99
N GLU A 229 17.90 0.79 -2.60
CA GLU A 229 17.99 2.08 -1.89
C GLU A 229 16.97 2.20 -0.76
N LEU A 230 15.73 1.78 -1.01
CA LEU A 230 14.68 1.74 0.02
C LEU A 230 15.04 0.77 1.16
N LYS A 231 15.65 -0.37 0.84
CA LYS A 231 16.15 -1.32 1.85
C LYS A 231 17.24 -0.71 2.73
N CYS A 232 18.12 0.12 2.15
CA CYS A 232 19.21 0.76 2.90
C CYS A 232 18.71 1.81 3.91
N ASN A 233 17.55 2.43 3.68
CA ASN A 233 17.03 3.50 4.54
C ASN A 233 15.78 3.12 5.37
N CYS A 234 15.21 1.93 5.20
CA CYS A 234 13.92 1.57 5.82
C CYS A 234 13.90 1.56 7.36
N GLU A 235 15.06 1.40 8.00
CA GLU A 235 15.19 1.50 9.45
C GLU A 235 14.90 2.90 9.98
N SER A 236 15.13 3.93 9.17
CA SER A 236 14.88 5.33 9.53
C SER A 236 13.45 5.80 9.28
N TRP A 237 12.62 5.02 8.56
CA TRP A 237 11.26 5.43 8.23
C TRP A 237 10.40 5.62 9.47
N THR A 238 9.59 6.68 9.44
CA THR A 238 8.61 7.05 10.48
C THR A 238 7.22 7.18 9.85
N ASP A 239 6.20 7.49 10.65
CA ASP A 239 4.80 7.62 10.20
C ASP A 239 4.62 8.53 8.96
N ASN A 240 5.42 9.59 8.85
CA ASN A 240 5.37 10.56 7.75
C ASN A 240 6.18 10.15 6.51
N ALA A 241 6.76 8.94 6.50
CA ALA A 241 7.55 8.44 5.38
C ALA A 241 6.65 8.17 4.16
N PHE A 242 7.11 8.62 2.99
CA PHE A 242 6.48 8.37 1.70
C PHE A 242 6.89 7.02 1.12
N GLU A 243 8.08 6.56 1.50
CA GLU A 243 8.75 5.37 1.02
C GLU A 243 7.91 4.09 1.11
N PRO A 244 7.09 3.84 2.15
CA PRO A 244 6.22 2.67 2.17
C PRO A 244 5.21 2.63 1.02
N ASN A 245 4.70 3.79 0.58
CA ASN A 245 3.77 3.85 -0.55
C ASN A 245 4.51 3.61 -1.87
N ILE A 246 5.73 4.14 -1.99
CA ILE A 246 6.62 3.91 -3.14
C ILE A 246 6.99 2.42 -3.23
N PHE A 247 7.36 1.81 -2.11
CA PHE A 247 7.62 0.38 -2.00
C PHE A 247 6.41 -0.43 -2.49
N CYS A 248 5.21 -0.15 -1.97
CA CYS A 248 4.00 -0.85 -2.39
C CYS A 248 3.71 -0.67 -3.90
N PHE A 249 3.90 0.54 -4.43
CA PHE A 249 3.74 0.82 -5.87
C PHE A 249 4.69 -0.02 -6.73
N LEU A 250 5.99 -0.04 -6.42
CA LEU A 250 6.98 -0.80 -7.20
C LEU A 250 6.64 -2.29 -7.30
N LEU A 251 6.04 -2.85 -6.24
CA LEU A 251 5.63 -4.26 -6.20
C LEU A 251 4.35 -4.56 -6.98
N LYS A 252 3.48 -3.57 -7.16
CA LYS A 252 2.24 -3.74 -7.94
C LYS A 252 2.51 -3.71 -9.44
N GLU A 253 3.51 -2.95 -9.87
CA GLU A 253 3.77 -2.70 -11.29
C GLU A 253 4.74 -3.68 -11.94
N GLN A 254 5.46 -4.51 -11.17
CA GLN A 254 6.56 -5.34 -11.69
C GLN A 254 6.50 -6.78 -11.19
N GLU A 255 7.02 -7.69 -12.01
CA GLU A 255 7.24 -9.08 -11.59
C GLU A 255 8.38 -9.15 -10.57
N VAL A 256 8.18 -9.96 -9.54
CA VAL A 256 9.12 -10.12 -8.44
C VAL A 256 10.16 -11.17 -8.83
N SER A 257 11.35 -10.72 -9.21
CA SER A 257 12.50 -11.62 -9.38
C SER A 257 13.07 -12.05 -8.02
N GLU A 258 13.89 -13.11 -7.98
CA GLU A 258 14.49 -13.63 -6.76
C GLU A 258 15.32 -12.58 -5.99
N LYS A 259 16.11 -11.77 -6.71
CA LYS A 259 16.88 -10.68 -6.09
C LYS A 259 15.97 -9.63 -5.46
N ILE A 260 14.90 -9.26 -6.18
CA ILE A 260 13.90 -8.30 -5.69
C ILE A 260 13.20 -8.87 -4.44
N LEU A 261 12.90 -10.17 -4.43
CA LEU A 261 12.27 -10.87 -3.31
C LEU A 261 13.11 -10.78 -2.02
N GLN A 262 14.43 -10.98 -2.10
CA GLN A 262 15.31 -10.85 -0.93
C GLN A 262 15.26 -9.44 -0.32
N ASP A 263 15.24 -8.42 -1.18
CA ASP A 263 15.13 -7.02 -0.76
C ASP A 263 13.76 -6.72 -0.12
N ILE A 264 12.68 -7.24 -0.71
CA ILE A 264 11.32 -7.16 -0.17
C ILE A 264 11.27 -7.76 1.24
N MET A 265 11.72 -9.01 1.38
CA MET A 265 11.68 -9.73 2.65
C MET A 265 12.50 -9.00 3.72
N THR A 266 13.66 -8.45 3.34
CA THR A 266 14.48 -7.65 4.25
C THR A 266 13.75 -6.38 4.73
N ILE A 267 13.10 -5.65 3.82
CA ILE A 267 12.31 -4.46 4.18
C ILE A 267 11.17 -4.84 5.12
N LEU A 268 10.41 -5.89 4.79
CA LEU A 268 9.29 -6.36 5.61
C LEU A 268 9.75 -6.77 7.02
N LYS A 269 10.81 -7.59 7.14
CA LYS A 269 11.37 -8.02 8.44
C LYS A 269 11.78 -6.83 9.31
N LYS A 270 12.43 -5.82 8.72
CA LYS A 270 12.85 -4.60 9.44
C LYS A 270 11.66 -3.74 9.87
N CYS A 271 10.71 -3.50 8.97
CA CYS A 271 9.56 -2.63 9.24
C CYS A 271 8.51 -3.26 10.16
N LEU A 272 8.43 -4.59 10.21
CA LEU A 272 7.51 -5.35 11.07
C LEU A 272 8.14 -5.83 12.38
N ASN A 273 9.43 -5.57 12.58
CA ASN A 273 10.12 -5.93 13.82
C ASN A 273 9.42 -5.30 15.03
N PRO A 274 9.17 -6.03 16.13
CA PRO A 274 8.52 -5.49 17.32
C PRO A 274 9.17 -4.25 17.95
N SER A 275 10.44 -3.97 17.66
CA SER A 275 11.18 -2.77 18.09
C SER A 275 10.85 -1.50 17.29
N LYS A 276 10.31 -1.64 16.08
CA LYS A 276 9.89 -0.53 15.22
C LYS A 276 8.66 0.17 15.80
N ASP A 277 8.39 1.42 15.40
CA ASP A 277 7.23 2.16 15.87
C ASP A 277 5.92 1.45 15.47
N VAL A 278 4.87 1.62 16.29
CA VAL A 278 3.59 0.91 16.11
C VAL A 278 2.92 1.29 14.80
N LYS A 279 2.98 2.57 14.40
CA LYS A 279 2.27 3.06 13.21
C LYS A 279 2.87 2.51 11.92
N MET A 280 4.20 2.47 11.82
CA MET A 280 4.89 1.86 10.70
C MET A 280 4.55 0.38 10.57
N ARG A 281 4.56 -0.35 11.70
CA ARG A 281 4.16 -1.76 11.70
C ARG A 281 2.72 -1.94 11.23
N THR A 282 1.78 -1.13 11.71
CA THR A 282 0.39 -1.15 11.26
C THR A 282 0.30 -0.93 9.75
N LYS A 283 1.02 0.05 9.19
CA LYS A 283 1.04 0.34 7.75
C LYS A 283 1.52 -0.87 6.94
N PHE A 284 2.62 -1.50 7.36
CA PHE A 284 3.15 -2.67 6.68
C PHE A 284 2.28 -3.92 6.83
N LEU A 285 1.65 -4.14 8.00
CA LEU A 285 0.70 -5.24 8.18
C LEU A 285 -0.46 -5.15 7.18
N LEU A 286 -1.01 -3.94 6.96
CA LEU A 286 -2.07 -3.72 5.99
C LEU A 286 -1.63 -3.99 4.54
N MET A 287 -0.33 -3.82 4.24
CA MET A 287 0.23 -4.06 2.91
C MET A 287 0.55 -5.54 2.64
N ILE A 288 0.73 -6.38 3.66
CA ILE A 288 1.14 -7.79 3.49
C ILE A 288 0.29 -8.55 2.45
N PRO A 289 -1.06 -8.52 2.50
CA PRO A 289 -1.86 -9.31 1.56
C PRO A 289 -1.60 -8.91 0.09
N GLU A 290 -1.43 -7.62 -0.18
CA GLU A 290 -1.13 -7.10 -1.52
C GLU A 290 0.29 -7.48 -1.95
N VAL A 291 1.28 -7.31 -1.06
CA VAL A 291 2.68 -7.67 -1.33
C VAL A 291 2.80 -9.17 -1.63
N PHE A 292 2.18 -10.02 -0.81
CA PHE A 292 2.20 -11.45 -1.02
C PHE A 292 1.53 -11.84 -2.35
N SER A 293 0.40 -11.20 -2.70
CA SER A 293 -0.26 -11.42 -3.99
C SER A 293 0.66 -11.09 -5.18
N SER A 294 1.49 -10.04 -5.09
CA SER A 294 2.50 -9.74 -6.12
C SER A 294 3.58 -10.81 -6.21
N ILE A 295 4.08 -11.32 -5.07
CA ILE A 295 5.09 -12.41 -5.04
C ILE A 295 4.51 -13.67 -5.70
N CYS A 296 3.25 -14.02 -5.43
CA CYS A 296 2.57 -15.18 -5.99
C CYS A 296 2.49 -15.21 -7.52
N LYS A 297 2.51 -14.05 -8.18
CA LYS A 297 2.41 -13.99 -9.66
C LYS A 297 3.67 -14.48 -10.37
N SER A 298 4.81 -14.49 -9.69
CA SER A 298 6.13 -14.60 -10.31
C SER A 298 7.08 -15.61 -9.63
N SER A 299 6.62 -16.24 -8.54
CA SER A 299 7.43 -17.20 -7.76
C SER A 299 6.90 -18.62 -7.90
N ASP A 300 7.80 -19.60 -7.82
CA ASP A 300 7.43 -21.00 -7.73
C ASP A 300 6.85 -21.37 -6.35
N LYS A 301 6.29 -22.58 -6.25
CA LYS A 301 5.65 -23.06 -5.03
C LYS A 301 6.61 -23.12 -3.83
N THR A 302 7.85 -23.57 -4.03
CA THR A 302 8.84 -23.75 -2.95
C THR A 302 9.30 -22.43 -2.34
N ILE A 303 9.51 -21.42 -3.19
CA ILE A 303 9.83 -20.06 -2.75
C ILE A 303 8.65 -19.46 -2.00
N LEU A 304 7.42 -19.69 -2.48
CA LEU A 304 6.21 -19.20 -1.82
C LEU A 304 5.97 -19.84 -0.46
N GLU A 305 6.22 -21.14 -0.31
CA GLU A 305 6.19 -21.84 0.98
C GLU A 305 7.17 -21.18 1.95
N THR A 306 8.43 -21.00 1.54
CA THR A 306 9.47 -20.36 2.38
C THR A 306 9.11 -18.91 2.74
N CYS A 307 8.60 -18.13 1.80
CA CYS A 307 8.21 -16.74 2.04
C CYS A 307 7.02 -16.63 2.98
N LEU A 308 6.02 -17.49 2.82
CA LEU A 308 4.85 -17.51 3.69
C LEU A 308 5.26 -17.89 5.12
N GLU A 309 6.17 -18.85 5.25
CA GLU A 309 6.74 -19.24 6.55
C GLU A 309 7.40 -18.08 7.26
N ASP A 310 8.27 -17.34 6.56
CA ASP A 310 8.93 -16.14 7.10
C ASP A 310 7.91 -15.05 7.46
N ILE A 311 6.94 -14.78 6.59
CA ILE A 311 5.90 -13.78 6.81
C ILE A 311 5.08 -14.11 8.06
N LEU A 312 4.67 -15.36 8.23
CA LEU A 312 3.90 -15.78 9.39
C LEU A 312 4.76 -15.70 10.67
N ASN A 313 5.93 -16.31 10.65
CA ASN A 313 6.72 -16.56 11.85
C ASN A 313 7.50 -15.36 12.36
N GLU A 314 8.05 -14.56 11.46
CA GLU A 314 8.93 -13.44 11.79
C GLU A 314 8.22 -12.08 11.73
N MET A 315 7.08 -12.00 11.03
CA MET A 315 6.43 -10.71 10.77
C MET A 315 5.03 -10.61 11.39
N ILE A 316 4.11 -11.52 11.09
CA ILE A 316 2.72 -11.43 11.58
C ILE A 316 2.61 -11.87 13.04
N ILE A 317 3.01 -13.10 13.39
CA ILE A 317 2.83 -13.66 14.72
C ILE A 317 3.45 -12.77 15.82
N PRO A 318 4.67 -12.20 15.66
CA PRO A 318 5.25 -11.30 16.66
C PRO A 318 4.42 -10.04 16.95
N ASN A 319 3.57 -9.62 16.00
CA ASN A 319 2.69 -8.46 16.15
C ASN A 319 1.27 -8.81 16.66
N ILE A 320 0.97 -10.10 16.85
CA ILE A 320 -0.26 -10.58 17.51
C ILE A 320 -0.05 -10.75 19.03
N VAL A 321 1.20 -10.87 19.49
CA VAL A 321 1.51 -11.05 20.93
C VAL A 321 0.85 -9.96 21.79
N TRP A 322 0.13 -10.37 22.83
CA TRP A 322 -0.56 -9.47 23.73
C TRP A 322 0.40 -8.50 24.44
N LYS A 323 0.03 -7.23 24.42
CA LYS A 323 0.65 -6.14 25.16
C LYS A 323 -0.43 -5.15 25.61
N ALA A 324 -0.26 -4.57 26.78
CA ALA A 324 -1.20 -3.59 27.31
C ALA A 324 -1.19 -2.29 26.48
N GLY A 325 -2.33 -1.60 26.45
CA GLY A 325 -2.50 -0.28 25.83
C GLY A 325 -3.26 -0.29 24.51
N ARG A 326 -3.94 0.84 24.22
CA ARG A 326 -4.84 0.96 23.06
C ARG A 326 -4.12 0.78 21.73
N SER A 327 -2.95 1.39 21.56
CA SER A 327 -2.15 1.27 20.33
C SER A 327 -1.67 -0.16 20.10
N ALA A 328 -1.30 -0.88 21.16
CA ALA A 328 -0.93 -2.29 21.07
C ALA A 328 -2.13 -3.18 20.71
N GLY A 329 -3.30 -2.91 21.29
CA GLY A 329 -4.54 -3.60 20.92
C GLY A 329 -4.94 -3.38 19.46
N ALA A 330 -4.85 -2.14 18.96
CA ALA A 330 -5.11 -1.82 17.56
C ALA A 330 -4.13 -2.54 16.61
N LEU A 331 -2.84 -2.57 16.96
CA LEU A 331 -1.82 -3.28 16.18
C LEU A 331 -2.13 -4.79 16.08
N ARG A 332 -2.48 -5.43 17.20
CA ARG A 332 -2.89 -6.85 17.20
C ARG A 332 -4.09 -7.10 16.32
N MET A 333 -5.11 -6.26 16.45
CA MET A 333 -6.32 -6.35 15.63
C MET A 333 -5.97 -6.23 14.14
N THR A 334 -5.09 -5.30 13.76
CA THR A 334 -4.58 -5.19 12.38
C THR A 334 -3.82 -6.44 11.97
N ALA A 335 -2.92 -6.99 12.80
CA ALA A 335 -2.17 -8.19 12.48
C ALA A 335 -3.08 -9.40 12.24
N CYS A 336 -4.11 -9.59 13.09
CA CYS A 336 -5.11 -10.64 12.89
C CYS A 336 -5.95 -10.41 11.62
N ALA A 337 -6.34 -9.18 11.31
CA ALA A 337 -7.06 -8.87 10.08
C ALA A 337 -6.20 -9.18 8.83
N SER A 338 -4.93 -8.77 8.84
CA SER A 338 -3.97 -9.07 7.77
C SER A 338 -3.75 -10.57 7.61
N LEU A 339 -3.68 -11.32 8.72
CA LEU A 339 -3.56 -12.77 8.70
C LEU A 339 -4.79 -13.43 8.05
N VAL A 340 -6.00 -12.99 8.39
CA VAL A 340 -7.23 -13.48 7.74
C VAL A 340 -7.21 -13.22 6.23
N LEU A 341 -6.84 -12.01 5.82
CA LEU A 341 -6.77 -11.64 4.39
C LEU A 341 -5.71 -12.47 3.65
N LEU A 342 -4.53 -12.62 4.26
CA LEU A 342 -3.44 -13.44 3.73
C LEU A 342 -3.92 -14.89 3.54
N MET A 343 -4.42 -15.53 4.60
CA MET A 343 -4.87 -16.93 4.61
C MET A 343 -6.08 -17.22 3.70
N LYS A 344 -6.86 -16.18 3.34
CA LYS A 344 -7.95 -16.30 2.36
C LYS A 344 -7.50 -16.19 0.92
N SER A 345 -6.27 -15.74 0.66
CA SER A 345 -5.72 -15.65 -0.69
C SER A 345 -5.75 -17.02 -1.37
N GLU A 346 -6.17 -17.06 -2.63
CA GLU A 346 -6.21 -18.31 -3.40
C GLU A 346 -4.83 -18.97 -3.52
N ALA A 347 -3.78 -18.16 -3.54
CA ALA A 347 -2.41 -18.65 -3.59
C ALA A 347 -2.04 -19.53 -2.39
N ILE A 348 -2.62 -19.29 -1.21
CA ILE A 348 -2.31 -20.09 0.00
C ILE A 348 -2.98 -21.47 -0.03
N LYS A 349 -4.10 -21.62 -0.75
CA LYS A 349 -4.81 -22.92 -0.82
C LYS A 349 -3.96 -24.03 -1.43
N THR A 350 -2.95 -23.70 -2.22
CA THR A 350 -2.06 -24.65 -2.90
C THR A 350 -0.72 -24.85 -2.18
N ILE A 351 -0.46 -24.06 -1.14
CA ILE A 351 0.81 -23.99 -0.39
C ILE A 351 0.67 -24.79 0.90
N ASN A 352 1.67 -25.63 1.19
CA ASN A 352 1.72 -26.37 2.45
C ASN A 352 2.56 -25.60 3.48
N LEU A 353 1.99 -25.36 4.65
CA LEU A 353 2.74 -24.87 5.81
C LEU A 353 3.38 -26.07 6.53
N SER A 354 4.54 -25.84 7.12
CA SER A 354 5.19 -26.81 8.01
C SER A 354 4.40 -27.00 9.31
N ASP A 355 4.48 -28.20 9.87
CA ASP A 355 3.81 -28.53 11.14
C ASP A 355 4.22 -27.59 12.27
N GLN A 356 5.50 -27.21 12.32
CA GLN A 356 6.03 -26.28 13.33
C GLN A 356 5.32 -24.92 13.28
N SER A 357 5.01 -24.43 12.09
CA SER A 357 4.39 -23.13 11.89
C SER A 357 2.90 -23.17 12.13
N ILE A 358 2.25 -24.27 11.74
CA ILE A 358 0.86 -24.55 12.10
C ILE A 358 0.73 -24.60 13.62
N ASP A 359 1.63 -25.28 14.32
CA ASP A 359 1.67 -25.36 15.78
C ASP A 359 1.81 -23.99 16.46
N LYS A 360 2.74 -23.17 15.98
CA LYS A 360 2.97 -21.82 16.52
C LYS A 360 1.75 -20.93 16.27
N LEU A 361 1.16 -21.03 15.08
CA LEU A 361 -0.04 -20.30 14.71
C LEU A 361 -1.22 -20.71 15.59
N LEU A 362 -1.47 -22.00 15.77
CA LEU A 362 -2.53 -22.53 16.63
C LEU A 362 -2.37 -22.05 18.07
N LYS A 363 -1.17 -22.12 18.64
CA LYS A 363 -0.89 -21.61 20.00
C LYS A 363 -1.20 -20.11 20.11
N MET A 364 -0.79 -19.32 19.11
CA MET A 364 -1.06 -17.87 19.08
C MET A 364 -2.54 -17.55 18.94
N MET A 365 -3.25 -18.28 18.06
CA MET A 365 -4.70 -18.10 17.89
C MET A 365 -5.44 -18.49 19.16
N LEU A 366 -5.09 -19.61 19.80
CA LEU A 366 -5.71 -20.06 21.04
C LEU A 366 -5.57 -19.00 22.15
N SER A 367 -4.37 -18.43 22.33
CA SER A 367 -4.17 -17.35 23.32
C SER A 367 -4.90 -16.05 22.98
N SER A 368 -5.26 -15.84 21.71
CA SER A 368 -5.91 -14.60 21.23
C SER A 368 -7.43 -14.71 21.16
N LEU A 369 -8.02 -15.89 21.38
CA LEU A 369 -9.47 -16.07 21.46
C LEU A 369 -10.08 -15.34 22.66
N ASP A 370 -9.29 -15.07 23.70
CA ASP A 370 -9.70 -14.33 24.91
C ASP A 370 -9.24 -12.87 24.94
N ASP A 371 -8.95 -12.28 23.77
CA ASP A 371 -8.60 -10.86 23.69
C ASP A 371 -9.78 -9.96 24.05
N ASP A 372 -9.52 -8.86 24.76
CA ASP A 372 -10.54 -7.87 25.14
C ASP A 372 -11.25 -7.26 23.92
N ASN A 373 -10.56 -7.13 22.79
CA ASN A 373 -11.08 -6.55 21.57
C ASN A 373 -11.95 -7.55 20.78
N LYS A 374 -13.23 -7.22 20.62
CA LYS A 374 -14.19 -8.01 19.82
C LYS A 374 -13.66 -8.36 18.43
N SER A 375 -13.10 -7.40 17.69
CA SER A 375 -12.63 -7.63 16.32
C SER A 375 -11.45 -8.58 16.29
N THR A 376 -10.52 -8.50 17.24
CA THR A 376 -9.42 -9.47 17.38
C THR A 376 -9.98 -10.88 17.55
N ARG A 377 -10.90 -11.09 18.52
CA ARG A 377 -11.53 -12.40 18.74
C ARG A 377 -12.22 -12.93 17.48
N LEU A 378 -12.97 -12.08 16.78
CA LEU A 378 -13.64 -12.43 15.53
C LEU A 378 -12.64 -12.86 14.44
N TYR A 379 -11.56 -12.10 14.23
CA TYR A 379 -10.56 -12.46 13.22
C TYR A 379 -9.84 -13.75 13.59
N VAL A 380 -9.50 -13.96 14.86
CA VAL A 380 -8.89 -15.19 15.37
C VAL A 380 -9.79 -16.40 15.13
N SER A 381 -11.10 -16.29 15.42
CA SER A 381 -12.07 -17.35 15.11
C SER A 381 -12.09 -17.68 13.62
N ARG A 382 -12.04 -16.66 12.75
CA ARG A 382 -11.97 -16.87 11.29
C ARG A 382 -10.66 -17.53 10.85
N VAL A 383 -9.54 -17.23 11.49
CA VAL A 383 -8.27 -17.95 11.23
C VAL A 383 -8.39 -19.41 11.64
N PHE A 384 -8.98 -19.73 12.79
CA PHE A 384 -9.21 -21.12 13.22
C PHE A 384 -10.02 -21.92 12.19
N ILE A 385 -11.08 -21.32 11.63
CA ILE A 385 -11.87 -21.94 10.56
C ILE A 385 -10.99 -22.31 9.38
N ILE A 386 -10.11 -21.39 8.93
CA ILE A 386 -9.21 -21.65 7.81
C ILE A 386 -8.20 -22.75 8.15
N ILE A 387 -7.60 -22.72 9.34
CA ILE A 387 -6.63 -23.74 9.76
C ILE A 387 -7.27 -25.11 9.85
N LEU A 388 -8.43 -25.25 10.51
CA LEU A 388 -9.11 -26.53 10.65
C LEU A 388 -9.55 -27.09 9.30
N ASN A 389 -10.03 -26.23 8.40
CA ASN A 389 -10.45 -26.65 7.07
C ASN A 389 -9.28 -27.19 6.23
N ASN A 390 -8.11 -26.55 6.32
CA ASN A 390 -6.97 -26.88 5.45
C ASN A 390 -6.02 -27.92 6.05
N TYR A 391 -5.81 -27.87 7.37
CA TYR A 391 -4.79 -28.66 8.08
C TYR A 391 -5.38 -29.50 9.23
N GLY A 392 -6.63 -29.29 9.62
CA GLY A 392 -7.17 -29.91 10.84
C GLY A 392 -7.20 -31.45 10.82
N LYS A 393 -7.33 -32.06 9.63
CA LYS A 393 -7.30 -33.53 9.50
C LYS A 393 -5.93 -34.15 9.76
N SER A 394 -4.85 -33.43 9.45
CA SER A 394 -3.47 -33.90 9.69
C SER A 394 -3.02 -33.68 11.13
N LEU A 395 -3.74 -32.89 11.93
CA LEU A 395 -3.41 -32.67 13.34
C LEU A 395 -3.67 -33.93 14.18
N GLU A 396 -2.79 -34.11 15.18
CA GLU A 396 -2.94 -35.13 16.22
C GLU A 396 -4.18 -34.87 17.07
N LYS A 397 -4.84 -35.95 17.51
CA LYS A 397 -6.15 -35.83 18.19
C LYS A 397 -6.01 -35.26 19.60
N ASP A 398 -4.95 -35.63 20.31
CA ASP A 398 -4.56 -35.00 21.58
C ASP A 398 -4.36 -33.48 21.46
N GLN A 399 -3.81 -33.02 20.33
CA GLN A 399 -3.64 -31.59 20.07
C GLN A 399 -4.99 -30.93 19.83
N LEU A 400 -5.85 -31.53 19.00
CA LEU A 400 -7.22 -31.04 18.76
C LEU A 400 -8.01 -30.93 20.06
N HIS A 401 -7.93 -31.91 20.96
CA HIS A 401 -8.64 -31.89 22.24
C HIS A 401 -8.20 -30.78 23.20
N LYS A 402 -7.08 -30.10 22.96
CA LYS A 402 -6.69 -28.90 23.72
C LYS A 402 -7.49 -27.66 23.36
N PHE A 403 -8.19 -27.66 22.22
CA PHE A 403 -8.83 -26.46 21.68
C PHE A 403 -10.29 -26.29 22.10
N TYR A 404 -11.06 -27.38 22.17
CA TYR A 404 -12.50 -27.30 22.44
C TYR A 404 -12.86 -26.58 23.75
N PRO A 405 -12.09 -26.64 24.85
CA PRO A 405 -12.45 -25.92 26.08
C PRO A 405 -12.51 -24.41 25.84
N GLU A 406 -11.59 -23.87 25.02
CA GLU A 406 -11.60 -22.45 24.68
C GLU A 406 -12.73 -22.12 23.70
N PHE A 407 -13.08 -23.02 22.77
CA PHE A 407 -14.23 -22.83 21.89
C PHE A 407 -15.56 -22.80 22.68
N ILE A 408 -15.74 -23.69 23.67
CA ILE A 408 -16.93 -23.68 24.53
C ILE A 408 -17.07 -22.33 25.23
N LYS A 409 -16.00 -21.80 25.84
CA LYS A 409 -16.01 -20.48 26.49
C LYS A 409 -16.41 -19.33 25.55
N ARG A 410 -16.32 -19.51 24.23
CA ARG A 410 -16.69 -18.50 23.23
C ARG A 410 -18.13 -18.63 22.74
N LEU A 411 -18.84 -19.69 23.09
CA LEU A 411 -20.29 -19.76 22.91
C LEU A 411 -21.03 -18.76 23.81
N ASP A 412 -20.41 -18.33 24.91
CA ASP A 412 -20.90 -17.26 25.80
C ASP A 412 -20.39 -15.86 25.43
N ASP A 413 -19.79 -15.67 24.24
CA ASP A 413 -19.31 -14.35 23.82
C ASP A 413 -20.47 -13.35 23.68
N GLN A 414 -20.25 -12.11 24.13
CA GLN A 414 -21.21 -11.01 23.99
C GLN A 414 -21.59 -10.72 22.53
N SER A 415 -20.71 -11.06 21.58
CA SER A 415 -20.97 -10.88 20.15
C SER A 415 -21.58 -12.13 19.52
N GLU A 416 -22.83 -12.03 19.07
CA GLU A 416 -23.51 -13.08 18.30
C GLU A 416 -22.72 -13.54 17.07
N GLU A 417 -22.08 -12.60 16.35
CA GLU A 417 -21.23 -12.94 15.20
C GLU A 417 -20.09 -13.90 15.60
N ILE A 418 -19.49 -13.73 16.78
CA ILE A 418 -18.42 -14.61 17.25
C ILE A 418 -19.02 -15.97 17.58
N ARG A 419 -20.14 -16.01 18.32
CA ARG A 419 -20.84 -17.26 18.65
C ARG A 419 -21.13 -18.08 17.39
N VAL A 420 -21.60 -17.46 16.30
CA VAL A 420 -21.83 -18.13 15.01
C VAL A 420 -20.54 -18.63 14.35
N GLU A 421 -19.43 -17.88 14.40
CA GLU A 421 -18.14 -18.39 13.90
C GLU A 421 -17.64 -19.59 14.72
N ILE A 422 -17.83 -19.60 16.05
CA ILE A 422 -17.50 -20.74 16.90
C ILE A 422 -18.30 -21.99 16.53
N LEU A 423 -19.58 -21.84 16.19
CA LEU A 423 -20.40 -22.93 15.68
C LEU A 423 -19.79 -23.57 14.42
N LYS A 424 -19.29 -22.74 13.48
CA LYS A 424 -18.56 -23.24 12.30
C LYS A 424 -17.25 -23.94 12.68
N ILE A 425 -16.54 -23.43 13.70
CA ILE A 425 -15.34 -24.08 14.24
C ILE A 425 -15.69 -25.47 14.77
N PHE A 426 -16.77 -25.63 15.56
CA PHE A 426 -17.18 -26.95 16.06
C PHE A 426 -17.53 -27.94 14.94
N TYR A 427 -18.24 -27.47 13.90
CA TYR A 427 -18.54 -28.31 12.74
C TYR A 427 -17.26 -28.83 12.06
N LEU A 428 -16.29 -27.95 11.82
CA LEU A 428 -15.00 -28.32 11.24
C LEU A 428 -14.17 -29.20 12.20
N TYR A 429 -14.20 -28.89 13.49
CA TYR A 429 -13.52 -29.63 14.54
C TYR A 429 -13.95 -31.09 14.56
N PHE A 430 -15.26 -31.38 14.60
CA PHE A 430 -15.77 -32.74 14.51
C PHE A 430 -15.35 -33.43 13.21
N SER A 431 -15.39 -32.71 12.08
CA SER A 431 -14.91 -33.23 10.79
C SER A 431 -13.44 -33.64 10.82
N CYS A 432 -12.60 -32.98 11.62
CA CYS A 432 -11.18 -33.29 11.80
C CYS A 432 -10.95 -34.51 12.70
N LEU A 433 -11.92 -34.84 13.56
CA LEU A 433 -11.87 -36.01 14.43
C LEU A 433 -12.32 -37.29 13.71
N ASN A 434 -13.24 -37.21 12.73
CA ASN A 434 -13.90 -38.37 12.10
C ASN A 434 -12.97 -39.47 11.52
N GLN A 435 -11.68 -39.20 11.27
CA GLN A 435 -10.75 -40.18 10.75
C GLN A 435 -10.00 -40.90 11.88
N ASN A 436 -10.18 -42.23 11.98
CA ASN A 436 -9.51 -43.11 12.95
C ASN A 436 -9.67 -42.64 14.42
N TYR A 437 -10.86 -42.16 14.77
CA TYR A 437 -11.14 -41.68 16.12
C TYR A 437 -11.30 -42.84 17.11
N ASP A 438 -10.47 -42.87 18.15
CA ASP A 438 -10.64 -43.81 19.26
C ASP A 438 -11.70 -43.28 20.23
N LYS A 439 -12.96 -43.71 20.00
CA LYS A 439 -14.11 -43.28 20.80
C LYS A 439 -14.06 -43.74 22.26
N ILE A 440 -13.24 -44.74 22.59
CA ILE A 440 -13.05 -45.24 23.96
C ILE A 440 -12.01 -44.37 24.66
N LEU A 441 -10.84 -44.18 24.04
CA LEU A 441 -9.76 -43.37 24.61
C LEU A 441 -10.20 -41.93 24.88
N TYR A 442 -10.90 -41.32 23.91
CA TYR A 442 -11.30 -39.91 23.99
C TYR A 442 -12.76 -39.69 24.43
N GLN A 443 -13.39 -40.71 25.05
CA GLN A 443 -14.80 -40.64 25.47
C GLN A 443 -15.07 -39.44 26.39
N ALA A 444 -14.19 -39.17 27.35
CA ALA A 444 -14.35 -38.08 28.31
C ALA A 444 -14.38 -36.70 27.62
N HIS A 445 -13.56 -36.49 26.58
CA HIS A 445 -13.58 -35.24 25.83
C HIS A 445 -14.90 -35.06 25.07
N LEU A 446 -15.39 -36.10 24.39
CA LEU A 446 -16.69 -36.03 23.71
C LEU A 446 -17.83 -35.79 24.67
N GLN A 447 -17.81 -36.44 25.85
CA GLN A 447 -18.84 -36.25 26.85
C GLN A 447 -18.94 -34.78 27.26
N VAL A 448 -17.81 -34.14 27.59
CA VAL A 448 -17.79 -32.72 27.96
C VAL A 448 -18.30 -31.84 26.82
N ILE A 449 -17.92 -32.12 25.57
CA ILE A 449 -18.37 -31.34 24.41
C ILE A 449 -19.89 -31.48 24.24
N TYR A 450 -20.43 -32.70 24.28
CA TYR A 450 -21.86 -32.97 24.14
C TYR A 450 -22.66 -32.34 25.27
N GLU A 451 -22.23 -32.51 26.52
CA GLU A 451 -22.89 -31.91 27.68
C GLU A 451 -23.02 -30.39 27.51
N ASN A 452 -21.94 -29.71 27.11
CA ASN A 452 -21.95 -28.26 26.92
C ASN A 452 -22.79 -27.82 25.72
N LEU A 453 -22.65 -28.47 24.55
CA LEU A 453 -23.43 -28.12 23.36
C LEU A 453 -24.94 -28.38 23.57
N LEU A 454 -25.32 -29.42 24.32
CA LEU A 454 -26.71 -29.68 24.66
C LEU A 454 -27.33 -28.55 25.49
N LEU A 455 -26.56 -27.85 26.35
CA LEU A 455 -27.08 -26.68 27.06
C LEU A 455 -27.56 -25.59 26.08
N TYR A 456 -26.81 -25.36 25.00
CA TYR A 456 -27.16 -24.40 23.96
C TYR A 456 -28.25 -24.90 22.99
N LEU A 457 -28.54 -26.20 22.97
CA LEU A 457 -29.71 -26.73 22.25
C LEU A 457 -31.03 -26.23 22.90
N ASP A 458 -30.98 -25.79 24.16
CA ASP A 458 -32.10 -25.14 24.86
C ASP A 458 -31.98 -23.61 24.92
N ASP A 459 -31.19 -22.98 24.03
CA ASP A 459 -31.06 -21.51 23.96
C ASP A 459 -32.41 -20.83 23.67
N THR A 460 -32.60 -19.57 24.03
CA THR A 460 -33.82 -18.81 23.68
C THR A 460 -33.95 -18.47 22.20
N ASN A 461 -32.85 -18.44 21.45
CA ASN A 461 -32.82 -18.10 20.03
C ASN A 461 -32.97 -19.36 19.16
N GLU A 462 -34.10 -19.47 18.45
CA GLU A 462 -34.43 -20.62 17.61
C GLU A 462 -33.42 -20.87 16.48
N ASP A 463 -32.92 -19.82 15.81
CA ASP A 463 -31.90 -19.97 14.75
C ASP A 463 -30.58 -20.52 15.33
N PHE A 464 -30.23 -20.10 16.55
CA PHE A 464 -29.04 -20.62 17.24
C PHE A 464 -29.24 -22.09 17.65
N GLN A 465 -30.41 -22.45 18.18
CA GLN A 465 -30.76 -23.84 18.51
C GLN A 465 -30.65 -24.76 17.29
N LEU A 466 -31.16 -24.33 16.13
CA LEU A 466 -31.09 -25.13 14.90
C LEU A 466 -29.64 -25.35 14.45
N LYS A 467 -28.78 -24.34 14.54
CA LYS A 467 -27.35 -24.49 14.24
C LYS A 467 -26.65 -25.44 15.22
N ILE A 468 -26.98 -25.37 16.51
CA ILE A 468 -26.48 -26.31 17.52
C ILE A 468 -26.93 -27.73 17.22
N LEU A 469 -28.21 -27.91 16.86
CA LEU A 469 -28.76 -29.21 16.47
C LEU A 469 -27.98 -29.81 15.31
N ASP A 470 -27.70 -29.03 14.26
CA ASP A 470 -26.93 -29.48 13.11
C ASP A 470 -25.50 -29.88 13.48
N ILE A 471 -24.86 -29.13 14.38
CA ILE A 471 -23.53 -29.46 14.90
C ILE A 471 -23.53 -30.75 15.72
N LEU A 472 -24.52 -30.93 16.60
CA LEU A 472 -24.67 -32.14 17.40
C LEU A 472 -24.98 -33.36 16.53
N LYS A 473 -25.82 -33.21 15.50
CA LYS A 473 -26.06 -34.26 14.50
C LYS A 473 -24.76 -34.65 13.79
N HIS A 474 -23.96 -33.67 13.38
CA HIS A 474 -22.67 -33.93 12.74
C HIS A 474 -21.67 -34.61 13.69
N GLY A 475 -21.58 -34.13 14.94
CA GLY A 475 -20.73 -34.72 15.98
C GLY A 475 -21.15 -36.13 16.38
N SER A 476 -22.46 -36.45 16.31
CA SER A 476 -23.00 -37.75 16.71
C SER A 476 -22.39 -38.93 15.96
N ILE A 477 -21.80 -38.72 14.78
CA ILE A 477 -21.10 -39.75 14.01
C ILE A 477 -19.93 -40.36 14.81
N LEU A 478 -19.29 -39.58 15.69
CA LEU A 478 -18.11 -40.02 16.45
C LEU A 478 -18.46 -41.02 17.56
N ASN A 479 -19.57 -40.79 18.26
CA ASN A 479 -20.03 -41.66 19.33
C ASN A 479 -21.54 -41.41 19.59
N PRO A 480 -22.42 -42.02 18.77
CA PRO A 480 -23.86 -41.78 18.88
C PRO A 480 -24.45 -42.38 20.16
N GLU A 481 -23.88 -43.47 20.68
CA GLU A 481 -24.34 -44.09 21.93
C GLU A 481 -24.13 -43.17 23.13
N LEU A 482 -22.97 -42.53 23.22
CA LEU A 482 -22.67 -41.54 24.26
C LEU A 482 -23.60 -40.33 24.16
N LEU A 483 -23.83 -39.81 22.96
CA LEU A 483 -24.71 -38.64 22.80
C LEU A 483 -26.16 -38.96 23.23
N ILE A 484 -26.68 -40.16 22.95
CA ILE A 484 -27.99 -40.60 23.47
C ILE A 484 -28.01 -40.61 25.01
N GLN A 485 -26.93 -41.08 25.65
CA GLN A 485 -26.83 -41.05 27.11
C GLN A 485 -26.90 -39.62 27.65
N GLU A 486 -26.18 -38.68 27.02
CA GLU A 486 -26.18 -37.28 27.43
C GLU A 486 -27.54 -36.60 27.18
N ILE A 487 -28.19 -36.87 26.04
CA ILE A 487 -29.55 -36.36 25.74
C ILE A 487 -30.53 -36.78 26.84
N LYS A 488 -30.50 -38.05 27.26
CA LYS A 488 -31.41 -38.57 28.29
C LYS A 488 -31.25 -37.86 29.64
N LYS A 489 -30.07 -37.35 29.97
CA LYS A 489 -29.83 -36.58 31.22
C LYS A 489 -30.50 -35.21 31.22
N VAL A 490 -30.71 -34.61 30.05
CA VAL A 490 -31.13 -33.21 29.90
C VAL A 490 -32.51 -33.03 29.26
N LYS A 491 -32.98 -33.97 28.44
CA LYS A 491 -34.24 -33.88 27.67
C LYS A 491 -35.44 -33.41 28.49
N GLU A 492 -35.64 -33.97 29.68
CA GLU A 492 -36.78 -33.61 30.52
C GLU A 492 -36.70 -32.19 31.12
N LYS A 493 -35.50 -31.59 31.13
CA LYS A 493 -35.24 -30.23 31.62
C LYS A 493 -35.34 -29.17 30.52
N HIS A 494 -35.24 -29.57 29.26
CA HIS A 494 -35.29 -28.65 28.12
C HIS A 494 -36.70 -28.11 27.89
N ARG A 495 -36.79 -26.85 27.49
CA ARG A 495 -38.02 -26.18 27.05
C ARG A 495 -38.55 -26.81 25.77
N ASN A 496 -37.66 -27.14 24.83
CA ASN A 496 -38.01 -27.77 23.56
C ASN A 496 -37.52 -29.23 23.49
N LYS A 497 -38.39 -30.16 23.89
CA LYS A 497 -38.11 -31.61 23.85
C LYS A 497 -37.98 -32.15 22.43
N LYS A 498 -38.60 -31.51 21.44
CA LYS A 498 -38.64 -31.98 20.05
C LYS A 498 -37.26 -31.98 19.42
N LEU A 499 -36.43 -30.97 19.67
CA LEU A 499 -35.06 -30.94 19.14
C LEU A 499 -34.18 -32.06 19.73
N CYS A 500 -34.40 -32.42 21.00
CA CYS A 500 -33.74 -33.58 21.61
C CYS A 500 -34.19 -34.90 20.97
N GLU A 501 -35.49 -35.03 20.66
CA GLU A 501 -36.06 -36.20 19.98
C GLU A 501 -35.53 -36.35 18.55
N ASP A 502 -35.46 -35.24 17.82
CA ASP A 502 -34.90 -35.20 16.47
C ASP A 502 -33.41 -35.59 16.47
N LEU A 503 -32.65 -35.14 17.48
CA LEU A 503 -31.26 -35.50 17.65
C LEU A 503 -31.08 -36.98 18.04
N GLU A 504 -31.90 -37.49 18.97
CA GLU A 504 -31.88 -38.89 19.41
C GLU A 504 -32.19 -39.83 18.23
N MET A 505 -33.16 -39.48 17.39
CA MET A 505 -33.49 -40.22 16.17
C MET A 505 -32.32 -40.22 15.17
N CYS A 506 -31.59 -39.10 15.05
CA CYS A 506 -30.38 -39.04 14.23
C CYS A 506 -29.28 -39.96 14.77
N CYS A 507 -29.07 -39.98 16.09
CA CYS A 507 -28.09 -40.86 16.71
C CYS A 507 -28.43 -42.34 16.50
N GLN A 508 -29.70 -42.73 16.62
CA GLN A 508 -30.16 -44.10 16.36
C GLN A 508 -29.85 -44.54 14.92
N LYS A 509 -30.13 -43.68 13.93
CA LYS A 509 -29.78 -43.96 12.54
C LYS A 509 -28.26 -44.13 12.32
N ASN A 510 -27.44 -43.33 13.01
CA ASN A 510 -25.98 -43.45 12.94
C ASN A 510 -25.45 -44.72 13.60
N ILE A 511 -26.15 -45.26 14.60
CA ILE A 511 -25.83 -46.58 15.17
C ILE A 511 -26.14 -47.66 14.12
N GLU A 512 -27.32 -47.61 13.51
CA GLU A 512 -27.77 -48.59 12.51
C GLU A 512 -26.90 -48.63 11.24
N THR A 513 -26.24 -47.53 10.87
CA THR A 513 -25.38 -47.43 9.68
C THR A 513 -23.90 -47.77 9.92
N ASN A 514 -23.47 -47.87 11.19
CA ASN A 514 -22.11 -48.23 11.57
C ASN A 514 -21.95 -49.74 11.89
N PHE A 515 -23.04 -50.51 11.79
CA PHE A 515 -23.06 -51.97 11.71
C PHE A 515 -23.27 -52.41 10.27
#